data_AF-A0A516P4G0-F1
#
_entry.id   AF-A0A516P4G0-F1
#
_cell.length_a   1.000
_cell.length_b   1.000
_cell.length_c   1.000
_cell.angle_alpha   90.00
_cell.angle_beta   90.00
_cell.angle_gamma   90.00
#
_symmetry.space_group_name_H-M   'P 1'
#
loop_
_entity.id
_entity.type
_entity.pdbx_description
1 polymer ?
#
loop_
_entity_poly.entity_id
_entity_poly.type
_entity_poly.pdbx_seq_one_letter_code
_entity_poly.pdbx_strand_id
1 'polypeptide(L)' 'MTAEQAYPAISAIIQQLQDPGEKRKLETMILGAVESFERRKARIAANLEKYDRYQVKPKRVNTKIN' A
#
# COMPACT_ATOMS: atom_id res chain seq x y z
N MET A 1 4.33 9.10 -4.71
CA MET A 1 3.63 8.28 -5.71
C MET A 1 2.87 7.19 -5.00
N THR A 2 1.55 7.13 -5.18
CA THR A 2 0.72 6.03 -4.69
C THR A 2 0.68 4.88 -5.71
N ALA A 3 0.35 3.67 -5.30
CA ALA A 3 0.28 2.50 -6.19
C ALA A 3 -0.71 2.73 -7.35
N GLU A 4 -1.81 3.44 -7.08
CA GLU A 4 -2.82 3.85 -8.07
C GLU A 4 -2.26 4.78 -9.14
N GLN A 5 -1.26 5.62 -8.80
CA GLN A 5 -0.59 6.50 -9.77
C GLN A 5 0.43 5.75 -10.63
N ALA A 6 1.01 4.65 -10.12
CA ALA A 6 2.01 3.85 -10.84
C ALA A 6 1.38 2.80 -11.77
N TYR A 7 0.19 2.30 -11.42
CA TYR A 7 -0.47 1.20 -12.12
C TYR A 7 -0.70 1.45 -13.63
N PRO A 8 -1.18 2.64 -14.08
CA PRO A 8 -1.45 2.88 -15.50
C PRO A 8 -0.17 2.81 -16.37
N ALA A 9 0.94 3.35 -15.88
CA ALA A 9 2.22 3.35 -16.59
C ALA A 9 2.79 1.92 -16.70
N ILE A 10 2.72 1.15 -15.62
CA ILE A 10 3.18 -0.23 -15.58
C ILE A 10 2.30 -1.10 -16.49
N SER A 11 0.98 -0.93 -16.44
CA SER A 11 0.04 -1.64 -17.32
C SER A 11 0.30 -1.35 -18.80
N ALA A 12 0.60 -0.10 -19.17
CA ALA A 12 0.90 0.27 -20.55
C ALA A 12 2.17 -0.42 -21.07
N ILE A 13 3.23 -0.51 -20.25
CA ILE A 13 4.47 -1.21 -20.58
C ILE A 13 4.21 -2.71 -20.77
N ILE A 14 3.41 -3.32 -19.90
CA ILE A 14 3.06 -4.75 -19.98
C ILE A 14 2.22 -5.04 -21.23
N GLN A 15 1.36 -4.12 -21.65
CA GLN A 15 0.56 -4.26 -22.87
C GLN A 15 1.38 -4.17 -24.16
N GLN A 16 2.54 -3.51 -24.13
CA GLN A 16 3.45 -3.42 -25.28
C GLN A 16 4.24 -4.72 -25.52
N LEU A 17 4.20 -5.68 -24.59
CA LEU A 17 4.84 -6.98 -24.75
C LEU A 17 4.08 -7.83 -25.77
N GLN A 18 4.81 -8.30 -26.78
CA GLN A 18 4.26 -9.16 -27.83
C GLN A 18 4.10 -10.62 -27.39
N ASP A 19 4.87 -11.06 -26.39
CA ASP A 19 4.82 -12.43 -25.87
C ASP A 19 3.79 -12.55 -24.71
N PRO A 20 2.70 -13.31 -24.89
CA PRO A 20 1.70 -13.53 -23.84
C PRO A 20 2.23 -14.24 -22.59
N GLY A 21 3.26 -15.07 -22.73
CA GLY A 21 3.87 -15.83 -21.64
C GLY A 21 4.66 -14.93 -20.69
N GLU A 22 5.55 -14.11 -21.24
CA GLU A 22 6.31 -13.11 -20.46
C GLU A 22 5.39 -12.07 -19.83
N LYS A 23 4.31 -11.69 -20.54
CA LYS A 23 3.26 -10.82 -20.00
C LYS A 23 2.64 -11.39 -18.71
N ARG A 24 2.18 -12.65 -18.74
CA ARG A 24 1.58 -13.31 -17.57
C ARG A 24 2.56 -13.46 -16.41
N LYS A 25 3.82 -13.74 -16.71
CA LYS A 25 4.89 -13.86 -15.71
C LYS A 25 5.13 -12.54 -14.98
N LEU A 26 5.19 -11.43 -15.72
CA LEU A 26 5.32 -10.09 -15.16
C LEU A 26 4.08 -9.68 -14.35
N GLU A 27 2.87 -9.92 -14.86
CA GLU A 27 1.63 -9.68 -14.12
C GLU A 27 1.62 -10.44 -12.79
N THR A 28 1.98 -11.73 -12.81
CA THR A 28 2.05 -12.57 -11.60
C THR A 28 3.08 -12.05 -10.61
N MET A 29 4.26 -11.65 -11.09
CA MET A 29 5.33 -11.10 -10.25
C MET A 29 4.90 -9.79 -9.58
N ILE A 30 4.24 -8.90 -10.33
CA ILE A 30 3.77 -7.61 -9.83
C ILE A 30 2.67 -7.80 -8.79
N LEU A 31 1.68 -8.66 -9.08
CA LEU A 31 0.62 -8.99 -8.13
C LEU A 31 1.20 -9.54 -6.82
N GLY A 32 2.13 -10.50 -6.90
CA GLY A 32 2.80 -11.04 -5.73
C GLY A 32 3.58 -10.00 -4.92
N ALA A 33 4.26 -9.06 -5.59
CA ALA A 33 4.97 -7.98 -4.93
C ALA A 33 4.01 -7.01 -4.20
N VAL A 34 2.89 -6.66 -4.84
CA VAL A 34 1.85 -5.80 -4.25
C VAL A 34 1.22 -6.47 -3.03
N GLU A 35 0.83 -7.75 -3.12
CA GLU A 35 0.27 -8.49 -2.00
C GLU A 35 1.24 -8.56 -0.81
N SER A 36 2.52 -8.83 -1.07
CA SER A 36 3.56 -8.88 -0.03
C SER A 36 3.72 -7.52 0.67
N PHE A 37 3.67 -6.44 -0.10
CA PHE A 37 3.75 -5.08 0.41
C PHE A 37 2.53 -4.72 1.28
N GLU A 38 1.32 -5.02 0.83
CA GLU A 38 0.09 -4.78 1.60
C GLU A 38 0.05 -5.61 2.89
N ARG A 39 0.49 -6.87 2.87
CA ARG A 39 0.66 -7.69 4.09
C ARG A 39 1.68 -7.07 5.05
N ARG A 40 2.76 -6.46 4.55
CA ARG A 40 3.75 -5.77 5.39
C ARG A 40 3.16 -4.52 6.01
N LYS A 41 2.44 -3.70 5.25
CA LYS A 41 1.72 -2.53 5.77
C LYS A 41 0.73 -2.93 6.85
N ALA A 42 -0.10 -3.93 6.62
CA ALA A 42 -1.09 -4.40 7.60
C ALA A 42 -0.44 -4.82 8.92
N ARG A 43 0.68 -5.56 8.86
CA ARG A 43 1.46 -5.92 10.06
C ARG A 43 2.02 -4.70 10.79
N ILE A 44 2.53 -3.71 10.06
CA ILE A 44 3.03 -2.47 10.65
C ILE A 44 1.88 -1.71 11.31
N ALA A 45 0.75 -1.54 10.62
CA ALA A 45 -0.43 -0.87 11.14
C ALA A 45 -0.95 -1.53 12.44
N ALA A 46 -1.09 -2.86 12.43
CA ALA A 46 -1.50 -3.62 13.61
C ALA A 46 -0.51 -3.46 14.79
N ASN A 47 0.79 -3.41 14.51
CA ASN A 47 1.78 -3.15 15.54
C ASN A 47 1.71 -1.71 16.06
N LEU A 48 1.50 -0.71 15.19
CA LEU A 48 1.34 0.68 15.61
C LEU A 48 0.09 0.88 16.47
N GLU A 49 -1.00 0.19 16.16
CA GLU A 49 -2.23 0.19 16.96
C GLU A 49 -2.01 -0.48 18.33
N LYS A 50 -1.21 -1.54 18.40
CA LYS A 50 -0.93 -2.27 19.64
C LYS A 50 -0.17 -1.46 20.70
N TYR A 51 0.69 -0.51 20.29
CA TYR A 51 1.51 0.25 21.23
C TYR A 51 1.03 1.70 21.36
N ASP A 52 0.53 2.07 22.55
CA ASP A 52 0.01 3.41 22.89
C ASP A 52 0.95 4.59 22.56
N ARG A 53 2.27 4.35 22.50
CA ARG A 53 3.27 5.39 22.15
C ARG A 53 3.21 5.82 20.68
N TYR A 54 2.63 4.99 19.82
CA TYR A 54 2.47 5.26 18.39
C TYR A 54 1.04 5.62 18.01
N GLN A 55 0.08 5.46 18.92
CA GLN A 55 -1.28 5.91 18.72
C GLN A 55 -1.34 7.45 18.79
N VAL A 56 -2.05 8.06 17.84
CA VAL A 56 -2.32 9.50 17.87
C VAL A 56 -3.31 9.76 19.00
N LYS A 57 -2.82 10.18 20.16
CA LYS A 57 -3.69 10.56 21.27
C LYS A 57 -4.42 11.85 20.91
N PRO A 58 -5.76 11.90 21.02
CA PRO A 58 -6.48 13.14 20.82
C PRO A 58 -5.96 14.17 21.83
N LYS A 59 -5.51 15.32 21.32
CA LYS A 59 -5.09 16.44 22.15
C LYS A 59 -6.31 16.84 22.97
N ARG A 60 -6.25 16.71 24.30
CA ARG A 60 -7.36 17.14 25.18
C ARG A 60 -7.54 18.65 25.00
N VAL A 61 -8.48 19.04 24.16
CA VAL A 61 -8.89 20.44 24.02
C VAL A 61 -9.65 20.76 25.30
N ASN A 62 -8.99 21.48 26.20
CA ASN A 62 -9.57 21.90 27.47
C ASN A 62 -10.51 23.08 27.17
N THR A 63 -11.68 22.78 26.62
CA THR A 63 -12.73 23.77 26.36
C THR A 63 -13.29 24.21 27.72
N LYS A 64 -12.74 25.29 28.28
CA LYS A 64 -13.40 26.02 29.36
C LYS A 64 -14.68 26.61 28.78
N ILE A 65 -15.81 26.00 29.10
CA ILE A 65 -17.13 26.59 28.89
C ILE A 65 -17.29 27.62 30.01
N ASN A 66 -17.20 28.91 29.66
CA ASN A 66 -17.65 30.01 30.51
C ASN A 66 -19.07 30.39 30.10
#